data_AF-A0A925R4W4-F1
#
_entry.id   AF-A0A925R4W4-F1
#
_cell.length_a   1.000
_cell.length_b   1.000
_cell.length_c   1.000
_cell.angle_alpha   90.00
_cell.angle_beta   90.00
_cell.angle_gamma   90.00
#
_symmetry.space_group_name_H-M   'P 1'
#
loop_
_entity.id
_entity.type
_entity.pdbx_description
1 polymer ?
#
loop_
_entity_poly.entity_id
_entity_poly.type
_entity_poly.pdbx_seq_one_letter_code
_entity_poly.pdbx_strand_id
1 'polypeptide(L)'
;LYQLIENVEKTIAVIEGSKKMSNKEKFQGFKQKMVGDNEKKYGAEVRKKYGDKTVDASNKKVMNMTEKEHEEVTALANQVLTTLAEAFQTGDPSSDLAQKAAELHKQWLCFYWDQYSKEAHAGLGNMYVEDERFTAYYDEKQPGTAAFLRDAILIYTGMQG
;
A
#
# COMPACT_ATOMS: atom_id res chain seq x y z
N LEU A 1 4.52 3.33 -5.89
CA LEU A 1 5.24 3.07 -4.62
C LEU A 1 5.05 4.18 -3.58
N TYR A 2 5.31 5.47 -3.86
CA TYR A 2 4.70 6.57 -3.06
C TYR A 2 3.18 6.69 -3.23
N GLN A 3 2.67 6.10 -4.32
CA GLN A 3 1.27 5.75 -4.51
C GLN A 3 0.70 4.93 -3.34
N LEU A 4 1.50 4.18 -2.57
CA LEU A 4 1.03 3.53 -1.36
C LEU A 4 0.64 4.53 -0.27
N ILE A 5 1.47 5.54 0.02
CA ILE A 5 1.14 6.56 1.03
C ILE A 5 -0.17 7.25 0.67
N GLU A 6 -0.28 7.71 -0.58
CA GLU A 6 -1.50 8.40 -1.01
C GLU A 6 -2.68 7.46 -1.15
N ASN A 7 -2.48 6.18 -1.50
CA ASN A 7 -3.56 5.21 -1.54
C ASN A 7 -4.05 4.91 -0.13
N VAL A 8 -3.23 4.74 0.91
CA VAL A 8 -3.82 4.47 2.24
C VAL A 8 -4.47 5.73 2.85
N GLU A 9 -3.91 6.93 2.65
CA GLU A 9 -4.56 8.20 3.04
C GLU A 9 -5.86 8.47 2.27
N LYS A 10 -5.82 8.35 0.93
CA LYS A 10 -7.00 8.61 0.10
C LYS A 10 -7.97 7.46 0.18
N THR A 11 -7.60 6.19 0.32
CA THR A 11 -8.56 5.09 0.45
C THR A 11 -9.47 5.31 1.66
N ILE A 12 -8.96 5.81 2.80
CA ILE A 12 -9.80 6.12 3.96
C ILE A 12 -10.65 7.39 3.74
N ALA A 13 -10.12 8.47 3.16
CA ALA A 13 -10.92 9.66 2.81
C ALA A 13 -11.92 9.42 1.66
N VAL A 14 -11.62 8.45 0.78
CA VAL A 14 -12.43 8.01 -0.36
C VAL A 14 -13.57 7.12 0.11
N ILE A 15 -13.54 6.50 1.31
CA ILE A 15 -14.69 5.78 1.89
C ILE A 15 -15.95 6.66 1.96
N GLU A 16 -15.80 7.96 2.21
CA GLU A 16 -16.94 8.89 2.25
C GLU A 16 -17.37 9.41 0.87
N GLY A 17 -16.42 9.54 -0.07
CA GLY A 17 -16.71 10.01 -1.44
C GLY A 17 -17.22 8.92 -2.39
N SER A 18 -16.69 7.70 -2.28
CA SER A 18 -16.97 6.55 -3.16
C SER A 18 -18.35 5.94 -2.94
N LYS A 19 -18.88 5.94 -1.70
CA LYS A 19 -20.28 5.56 -1.41
C LYS A 19 -21.32 6.37 -2.21
N LYS A 20 -20.95 7.50 -2.82
CA LYS A 20 -21.83 8.34 -3.66
C LYS A 20 -21.53 8.28 -5.16
N MET A 21 -20.54 7.51 -5.61
CA MET A 21 -20.12 7.49 -7.02
C MET A 21 -20.89 6.44 -7.83
N SER A 22 -22.19 6.65 -8.04
CA SER A 22 -23.03 5.75 -8.85
C SER A 22 -22.86 5.92 -10.38
N ASN A 23 -21.79 6.56 -10.86
CA ASN A 23 -21.57 6.82 -12.29
C ASN A 23 -20.15 6.40 -12.69
N LYS A 24 -20.07 5.42 -13.60
CA LYS A 24 -18.85 4.88 -14.22
C LYS A 24 -17.92 5.96 -14.77
N GLU A 25 -18.45 7.05 -15.33
CA GLU A 25 -17.65 8.17 -15.84
C GLU A 25 -16.96 8.94 -14.71
N LYS A 26 -17.66 9.13 -13.58
CA LYS A 26 -17.07 9.76 -12.38
C LYS A 26 -15.96 8.89 -11.82
N PHE A 27 -16.14 7.56 -11.78
CA PHE A 27 -15.10 6.65 -11.29
C PHE A 27 -13.87 6.64 -12.20
N GLN A 28 -14.05 6.68 -13.52
CA GLN A 28 -12.94 6.82 -14.46
C GLN A 28 -12.20 8.15 -14.27
N GLY A 29 -12.92 9.28 -14.18
CA GLY A 29 -12.31 10.59 -13.93
C GLY A 29 -11.58 10.66 -12.58
N PHE A 30 -12.10 9.99 -11.55
CA PHE A 30 -11.44 9.86 -10.25
C PHE A 30 -10.09 9.13 -10.35
N LYS A 31 -10.05 7.97 -11.02
CA LYS A 31 -8.80 7.21 -11.21
C LYS A 31 -7.78 7.99 -12.02
N GLN A 32 -8.22 8.69 -13.08
CA GLN A 32 -7.34 9.56 -13.87
C GLN A 32 -6.72 10.66 -13.00
N LYS A 33 -7.52 11.33 -12.17
CA LYS A 33 -7.04 12.36 -11.25
C LYS A 33 -6.06 11.79 -10.24
N MET A 34 -6.37 10.64 -9.65
CA MET A 34 -5.50 9.97 -8.68
C MET A 34 -4.14 9.60 -9.27
N VAL A 35 -4.11 8.98 -10.45
CA VAL A 35 -2.85 8.66 -11.16
C VAL A 35 -2.10 9.94 -11.53
N GLY A 36 -2.78 10.95 -12.07
CA GLY A 36 -2.18 12.21 -12.48
C GLY A 36 -1.58 13.01 -11.33
N ASP A 37 -2.29 13.10 -10.20
CA ASP A 37 -1.81 13.78 -8.99
C ASP A 37 -0.55 13.09 -8.44
N ASN A 38 -0.55 11.75 -8.37
CA ASN A 38 0.60 10.97 -7.92
C ASN A 38 1.80 11.12 -8.86
N GLU A 39 1.58 11.07 -10.18
CA GLU A 39 2.63 11.25 -11.18
C GLU A 39 3.24 12.66 -11.10
N LYS A 40 2.42 13.69 -10.91
CA LYS A 40 2.87 15.07 -10.74
C LYS A 40 3.71 15.25 -9.46
N LYS A 41 3.29 14.63 -8.36
CA LYS A 41 3.91 14.82 -7.05
C LYS A 41 5.17 13.98 -6.86
N TYR A 42 5.15 12.73 -7.34
CA TYR A 42 6.17 11.72 -7.03
C TYR A 42 6.72 10.97 -8.27
N GLY A 43 6.18 11.21 -9.47
CA GLY A 43 6.52 10.43 -10.67
C GLY A 43 8.02 10.40 -10.97
N ALA A 44 8.68 11.56 -10.94
CA ALA A 44 10.11 11.66 -11.22
C ALA A 44 10.98 10.85 -10.23
N GLU A 45 10.69 10.91 -8.93
CA GLU A 45 11.44 10.15 -7.91
C GLU A 45 11.17 8.64 -8.02
N VAL A 46 9.91 8.24 -8.22
CA VAL A 46 9.53 6.82 -8.33
C VAL A 46 10.11 6.21 -9.61
N ARG A 47 10.06 6.92 -10.74
CA ARG A 47 10.62 6.45 -12.02
C ARG A 47 12.13 6.33 -11.94
N LYS A 48 12.83 7.26 -11.27
CA LYS A 48 14.28 7.15 -11.03
C LYS A 48 14.63 5.89 -10.22
N LYS A 49 13.80 5.53 -9.23
CA LYS A 49 14.05 4.38 -8.35
C LYS A 49 13.62 3.03 -8.94
N TYR A 50 12.50 2.98 -9.67
CA TYR A 50 11.85 1.73 -10.10
C TYR A 50 11.72 1.56 -11.62
N GLY A 51 12.05 2.60 -12.40
CA GLY A 51 11.98 2.61 -13.85
C GLY A 51 10.59 2.90 -14.42
N ASP A 52 10.57 3.48 -15.62
CA ASP A 52 9.33 3.90 -16.29
C ASP A 52 8.35 2.76 -16.50
N LYS A 53 8.83 1.61 -16.99
CA LYS A 53 7.98 0.45 -17.27
C LYS A 53 7.22 -0.04 -16.05
N THR A 54 7.86 -0.06 -14.89
CA THR A 54 7.26 -0.48 -13.62
C THR A 54 6.16 0.48 -13.18
N VAL A 55 6.42 1.79 -13.30
CA VAL A 55 5.46 2.84 -12.94
C VAL A 55 4.27 2.84 -13.89
N ASP A 56 4.52 2.72 -15.20
CA ASP A 56 3.47 2.67 -16.22
C ASP A 56 2.57 1.44 -16.05
N ALA A 57 3.15 0.27 -15.73
CA ALA A 57 2.39 -0.93 -15.43
C ALA A 57 1.50 -0.76 -14.20
N SER A 58 2.01 -0.15 -13.13
CA SER A 58 1.25 0.12 -11.92
C SER A 58 0.10 1.11 -12.16
N ASN A 59 0.37 2.21 -12.87
CA ASN A 59 -0.64 3.18 -13.29
C ASN A 59 -1.72 2.52 -14.16
N LYS A 60 -1.33 1.60 -15.06
CA LYS A 60 -2.26 0.85 -15.89
C LYS A 60 -3.17 -0.08 -15.06
N LYS A 61 -2.66 -0.74 -14.01
CA LYS A 61 -3.50 -1.55 -13.11
C LYS A 61 -4.54 -0.69 -12.41
N VAL A 62 -4.14 0.45 -11.88
CA VAL A 62 -5.07 1.42 -11.27
C VAL A 62 -6.13 1.83 -12.29
N MET A 63 -5.74 2.24 -13.50
CA MET A 63 -6.67 2.66 -14.54
C MET A 63 -7.66 1.55 -14.96
N ASN A 64 -7.25 0.29 -14.91
CA ASN A 64 -8.09 -0.86 -15.25
C ASN A 64 -8.94 -1.39 -14.09
N MET A 65 -8.67 -0.97 -12.85
CA MET A 65 -9.38 -1.40 -11.66
C MET A 65 -10.88 -1.10 -11.78
N THR A 66 -11.70 -2.11 -11.52
CA THR A 66 -13.16 -1.99 -11.45
C THR A 66 -13.59 -1.37 -10.13
N GLU A 67 -14.84 -0.91 -10.04
CA GLU A 67 -15.39 -0.40 -8.77
C GLU A 67 -15.36 -1.47 -7.67
N LYS A 68 -15.68 -2.72 -8.02
CA LYS A 68 -15.62 -3.86 -7.10
C LYS A 68 -14.21 -4.13 -6.59
N GLU A 69 -13.21 -4.17 -7.47
CA GLU A 69 -11.81 -4.35 -7.08
C GLU A 69 -11.32 -3.18 -6.21
N HIS A 70 -11.82 -1.96 -6.47
CA HIS A 70 -11.53 -0.80 -5.64
C HIS A 70 -12.15 -0.91 -4.24
N GLU A 71 -13.38 -1.41 -4.12
CA GLU A 71 -14.00 -1.73 -2.83
C GLU A 71 -13.24 -2.83 -2.09
N GLU A 72 -12.83 -3.88 -2.80
CA GLU A 72 -12.06 -5.00 -2.25
C GLU A 72 -10.70 -4.54 -1.71
N VAL A 73 -9.92 -3.79 -2.50
CA VAL A 73 -8.61 -3.28 -2.06
C VAL A 73 -8.76 -2.26 -0.91
N THR A 74 -9.88 -1.53 -0.85
CA THR A 74 -10.23 -0.63 0.25
C THR A 74 -10.51 -1.39 1.55
N ALA A 75 -11.34 -2.43 1.48
CA ALA A 75 -11.61 -3.29 2.62
C ALA A 75 -10.33 -3.99 3.10
N LEU A 76 -9.50 -4.44 2.16
CA LEU A 76 -8.24 -5.10 2.45
C LEU A 76 -7.24 -4.14 3.13
N ALA A 77 -7.16 -2.88 2.72
CA ALA A 77 -6.34 -1.87 3.39
C ALA A 77 -6.72 -1.73 4.88
N ASN A 78 -8.02 -1.64 5.17
CA ASN A 78 -8.50 -1.56 6.55
C ASN A 78 -8.20 -2.84 7.35
N GLN A 79 -8.28 -4.01 6.72
CA GLN A 79 -7.91 -5.28 7.36
C GLN A 79 -6.41 -5.33 7.67
N VAL A 80 -5.55 -4.85 6.76
CA VAL A 80 -4.10 -4.76 7.01
C VAL A 80 -3.84 -3.91 8.24
N LEU A 81 -4.37 -2.68 8.28
CA LEU A 81 -4.14 -1.75 9.39
C LEU A 81 -4.68 -2.27 10.73
N THR A 82 -5.89 -2.84 10.72
CA THR A 82 -6.49 -3.41 11.94
C THR A 82 -5.67 -4.61 12.45
N THR A 83 -5.35 -5.55 11.56
CA THR A 83 -4.55 -6.75 11.92
C THR A 83 -3.14 -6.34 12.39
N LEU A 84 -2.53 -5.34 11.76
CA LEU A 84 -1.23 -4.81 12.15
C LEU A 84 -1.28 -4.17 13.54
N ALA A 85 -2.30 -3.37 13.84
CA ALA A 85 -2.47 -2.76 15.15
C ALA A 85 -2.62 -3.81 16.27
N GLU A 86 -3.39 -4.89 16.01
CA GLU A 86 -3.52 -6.03 16.92
C GLU A 86 -2.19 -6.79 17.07
N ALA A 87 -1.51 -7.07 15.95
CA ALA A 87 -0.22 -7.75 15.94
C ALA A 87 0.84 -6.96 16.71
N PHE A 88 0.85 -5.63 16.59
CA PHE A 88 1.80 -4.77 17.28
C PHE A 88 1.72 -4.93 18.81
N GLN A 89 0.52 -5.17 19.36
CA GLN A 89 0.33 -5.40 20.81
C GLN A 89 1.02 -6.68 21.31
N THR A 90 1.32 -7.63 20.42
CA THR A 90 2.06 -8.84 20.79
C THR A 90 3.55 -8.57 21.00
N GLY A 91 4.08 -7.48 20.41
CA GLY A 91 5.51 -7.16 20.41
C GLY A 91 6.38 -8.13 19.58
N ASP A 92 5.78 -9.14 18.93
CA ASP A 92 6.49 -10.16 18.18
C ASP A 92 6.14 -10.10 16.68
N PRO A 93 7.07 -9.65 15.81
CA PRO A 93 6.84 -9.59 14.37
C PRO A 93 6.77 -10.98 13.71
N SER A 94 7.14 -12.05 14.41
CA SER A 94 6.98 -13.44 13.95
C SER A 94 5.65 -14.07 14.34
N SER A 95 4.83 -13.39 15.16
CA SER A 95 3.52 -13.90 15.60
C SER A 95 2.57 -14.17 14.44
N ASP A 96 1.62 -15.09 14.63
CA ASP A 96 0.61 -15.45 13.63
C ASP A 96 -0.15 -14.21 13.11
N LEU A 97 -0.43 -13.23 13.98
CA LEU A 97 -1.08 -11.98 13.58
C LEU A 97 -0.17 -11.09 12.74
N ALA A 98 1.11 -10.97 13.08
CA ALA A 98 2.06 -10.19 12.29
C ALA A 98 2.29 -10.81 10.91
N GLN A 99 2.39 -12.14 10.84
CA GLN A 99 2.54 -12.87 9.59
C GLN A 99 1.26 -12.79 8.73
N LYS A 100 0.08 -12.81 9.36
CA LYS A 100 -1.18 -12.52 8.69
C LYS A 100 -1.23 -11.10 8.14
N ALA A 101 -0.78 -10.09 8.88
CA ALA A 101 -0.70 -8.71 8.40
C ALA A 101 0.20 -8.60 7.15
N ALA A 102 1.36 -9.29 7.14
CA ALA A 102 2.25 -9.33 5.98
C ALA A 102 1.62 -10.02 4.76
N GLU A 103 0.89 -11.12 4.94
CA GLU A 103 0.15 -11.77 3.84
C GLU A 103 -0.96 -10.86 3.28
N LEU A 104 -1.75 -10.22 4.14
CA LEU A 104 -2.79 -9.27 3.71
C LEU A 104 -2.18 -8.09 2.96
N HIS A 105 -1.02 -7.60 3.42
CA HIS A 105 -0.29 -6.53 2.76
C HIS A 105 0.21 -6.96 1.37
N LYS A 106 0.72 -8.18 1.21
CA LYS A 106 1.03 -8.76 -0.11
C LYS A 106 -0.20 -8.79 -1.02
N GLN A 107 -1.35 -9.27 -0.52
CA GLN A 107 -2.57 -9.34 -1.33
C GLN A 107 -2.97 -7.94 -1.81
N TRP A 108 -2.86 -6.95 -0.92
CA TRP A 108 -3.12 -5.54 -1.24
C TRP A 108 -2.15 -5.03 -2.32
N LEU A 109 -0.86 -5.34 -2.21
CA LEU A 109 0.16 -4.94 -3.19
C LEU A 109 -0.12 -5.53 -4.58
N CYS A 110 -0.65 -6.75 -4.66
CA CYS A 110 -0.98 -7.40 -5.92
C CYS A 110 -2.07 -6.65 -6.72
N PHE A 111 -2.86 -5.76 -6.13
CA PHE A 111 -3.76 -4.88 -6.89
C PHE A 111 -3.01 -3.79 -7.66
N TYR A 112 -1.83 -3.38 -7.19
CA TYR A 112 -1.04 -2.28 -7.76
C TYR A 112 0.21 -2.75 -8.50
N TRP A 113 0.74 -3.91 -8.14
CA TRP A 113 1.91 -4.51 -8.75
C TRP A 113 1.51 -5.43 -9.89
N ASP A 114 2.24 -5.34 -11.00
CA ASP A 114 2.08 -6.25 -12.13
C ASP A 114 2.58 -7.65 -11.77
N GLN A 115 3.72 -7.72 -11.09
CA GLN A 115 4.34 -8.95 -10.62
C GLN A 115 4.72 -8.80 -9.15
N TYR A 116 4.39 -9.81 -8.34
CA TYR A 116 4.85 -9.91 -6.96
C TYR A 116 6.18 -10.65 -6.89
N SER A 117 7.10 -10.13 -6.08
CA SER A 117 8.27 -10.88 -5.65
C SER A 117 8.53 -10.63 -4.16
N LYS A 118 9.15 -11.60 -3.50
CA LYS A 118 9.52 -11.51 -2.08
C LYS A 118 10.53 -10.39 -1.84
N GLU A 119 11.48 -10.23 -2.76
CA GLU A 119 12.53 -9.21 -2.76
C GLU A 119 11.91 -7.81 -2.87
N ALA A 120 10.93 -7.63 -3.76
CA ALA A 120 10.23 -6.35 -3.91
C ALA A 120 9.42 -6.00 -2.65
N HIS A 121 8.77 -6.99 -2.03
CA HIS A 121 8.02 -6.81 -0.78
C HIS A 121 8.94 -6.44 0.39
N ALA A 122 10.05 -7.17 0.56
CA ALA A 122 11.07 -6.85 1.55
C ALA A 122 11.69 -5.46 1.33
N GLY A 123 12.05 -5.13 0.09
CA GLY A 123 12.59 -3.82 -0.27
C GLY A 123 11.60 -2.67 -0.02
N LEU A 124 10.30 -2.90 -0.21
CA LEU A 124 9.26 -1.96 0.16
C LEU A 124 9.19 -1.76 1.69
N GLY A 125 9.25 -2.85 2.45
CA GLY A 125 9.27 -2.80 3.92
C GLY A 125 10.45 -1.98 4.45
N ASN A 126 11.66 -2.21 3.93
CA ASN A 126 12.85 -1.43 4.31
C ASN A 126 12.66 0.07 4.01
N MET A 127 12.06 0.38 2.87
CA MET A 127 11.83 1.76 2.48
C MET A 127 10.86 2.50 3.43
N TYR A 128 9.93 1.80 4.09
CA TYR A 128 9.04 2.43 5.08
C TYR A 128 9.75 3.07 6.27
N VAL A 129 10.95 2.59 6.60
CA VAL A 129 11.79 3.16 7.67
C VAL A 129 12.90 4.06 7.15
N GLU A 130 13.24 3.96 5.86
CA GLU A 130 14.27 4.80 5.21
C GLU A 130 13.73 6.18 4.81
N ASP A 131 12.44 6.28 4.51
CA ASP A 131 11.78 7.55 4.17
C ASP A 131 10.79 7.93 5.28
N GLU A 132 11.10 9.04 5.95
CA GLU A 132 10.34 9.55 7.10
C GLU A 132 8.85 9.80 6.80
N ARG A 133 8.47 10.01 5.53
CA ARG A 133 7.05 10.17 5.14
C ARG A 133 6.25 8.89 5.41
N PHE A 134 6.85 7.72 5.19
CA PHE A 134 6.21 6.43 5.47
C PHE A 134 6.23 6.10 6.96
N THR A 135 7.34 6.40 7.64
CA THR A 135 7.41 6.21 9.09
C THR A 135 6.34 7.06 9.78
N ALA A 136 6.27 8.35 9.47
CA ALA A 136 5.26 9.26 10.03
C ALA A 136 3.82 8.78 9.79
N TYR A 137 3.56 8.17 8.62
CA TYR A 137 2.25 7.63 8.30
C TYR A 137 1.85 6.45 9.20
N TYR A 138 2.66 5.39 9.26
CA TYR A 138 2.33 4.21 10.06
C TYR A 138 2.40 4.49 11.56
N ASP A 139 3.30 5.38 11.97
CA ASP A 139 3.56 5.69 13.37
C ASP A 139 2.61 6.75 13.94
N GLU A 140 1.78 7.40 13.12
CA GLU A 140 0.88 8.51 13.50
C GLU A 140 0.09 8.20 14.77
N LYS A 141 -0.48 6.99 14.86
CA LYS A 141 -1.28 6.54 16.00
C LYS A 141 -0.47 5.77 17.04
N GLN A 142 0.59 5.09 16.61
CA GLN A 142 1.37 4.19 17.44
C GLN A 142 2.82 4.16 16.95
N PRO A 143 3.75 4.86 17.63
CA PRO A 143 5.16 4.87 17.25
C PRO A 143 5.78 3.47 17.21
N GLY A 144 6.62 3.22 16.20
CA GLY A 144 7.28 1.95 15.94
C GLY A 144 6.53 1.00 14.99
N THR A 145 5.31 1.35 14.56
CA THR A 145 4.47 0.48 13.72
C THR A 145 5.09 0.25 12.33
N ALA A 146 5.74 1.26 11.74
CA ALA A 146 6.45 1.12 10.47
C ALA A 146 7.57 0.07 10.54
N ALA A 147 8.39 0.15 11.61
CA ALA A 147 9.48 -0.78 11.84
C ALA A 147 8.96 -2.20 12.12
N PHE A 148 7.89 -2.32 12.91
CA PHE A 148 7.26 -3.61 13.19
C PHE A 148 6.71 -4.27 11.91
N LEU A 149 6.03 -3.51 11.04
CA LEU A 149 5.54 -4.01 9.76
C LEU A 149 6.69 -4.45 8.86
N ARG A 150 7.78 -3.67 8.76
CA ARG A 150 8.99 -4.07 8.04
C ARG A 150 9.49 -5.43 8.53
N ASP A 151 9.66 -5.59 9.83
CA ASP A 151 10.22 -6.82 10.40
C ASP A 151 9.33 -8.03 10.14
N ALA A 152 8.00 -7.86 10.27
CA ALA A 152 7.03 -8.89 9.92
C ALA A 152 7.13 -9.29 8.44
N ILE A 153 7.31 -8.32 7.53
CA ILE A 153 7.50 -8.56 6.09
C ILE A 153 8.82 -9.29 5.81
N LEU A 154 9.92 -8.90 6.46
CA LEU A 154 11.22 -9.55 6.27
C LEU A 154 11.17 -11.02 6.68
N ILE A 155 10.51 -11.33 7.81
CA ILE A 155 10.27 -12.70 8.26
C ILE A 155 9.39 -13.44 7.25
N TYR A 156 8.23 -12.87 6.88
CA TYR A 156 7.27 -13.46 5.96
C TYR A 156 7.89 -13.80 4.59
N THR A 157 8.76 -12.92 4.09
CA THR A 157 9.45 -13.12 2.81
C THR A 157 10.62 -14.08 2.91
N GLY A 158 11.13 -14.36 4.11
CA GLY A 158 12.37 -15.13 4.33
C GLY A 158 13.63 -14.31 4.00
N MET A 159 13.54 -12.99 4.05
CA MET A 159 14.63 -12.04 3.78
C MET A 159 15.24 -11.49 5.08
N GLN A 160 15.02 -12.18 6.20
CA GLN A 160 15.66 -11.87 7.47
C GLN A 160 17.15 -12.25 7.38
N GLY A 161 18.02 -11.27 7.59
CA GLY A 161 19.47 -11.46 7.70
C GLY A 161 19.89 -11.75 9.13
#